data_AF-A0A2I0KNV3-F1
#
_entry.id   AF-A0A2I0KNV3-F1
#
_cell.length_a   1.000
_cell.length_b   1.000
_cell.length_c   1.000
_cell.angle_alpha   90.00
_cell.angle_beta   90.00
_cell.angle_gamma   90.00
#
_symmetry.space_group_name_H-M   'P 1'
#
loop_
_entity.id
_entity.type
_entity.pdbx_description
1 polymer ?
#
loop_
_entity_poly.entity_id
_entity_poly.type
_entity_poly.pdbx_seq_one_letter_code
_entity_poly.pdbx_strand_id
1 'polypeptide(L)'
;MLLGFPKNHTRGDGISRTDRYKLLGNSFQVDTVAYHLSVLKELFPDRLGIPLKNVVSVEISEVNRSIVRSWWEQTNQKGNLIDLADIQQLTVLSVRL
;
A
#
# COMPACT_ATOMS: atom_id res chain seq x y z
N MET A 1 -4.30 15.58 9.76
CA MET A 1 -3.56 14.31 9.94
C MET A 1 -2.19 14.52 9.31
N LEU A 2 -1.07 14.32 10.03
CA LEU A 2 0.25 14.82 9.58
C LEU A 2 0.79 14.09 8.33
N LEU A 3 0.57 12.78 8.23
CA LEU A 3 1.11 11.94 7.17
C LEU A 3 0.11 11.64 6.03
N GLY A 4 -1.09 12.20 6.07
CA GLY A 4 -2.12 12.02 5.02
C GLY A 4 -2.80 10.65 4.95
N PHE A 5 -2.49 9.72 5.86
CA PHE A 5 -3.20 8.42 5.96
C PHE A 5 -4.66 8.58 6.42
N PRO A 6 -5.57 7.63 6.10
CA PRO A 6 -6.89 7.57 6.70
C PRO A 6 -6.86 7.37 8.22
N LYS A 7 -7.90 7.83 8.92
CA LYS A 7 -8.05 7.61 10.36
C LYS A 7 -8.02 6.10 10.64
N ASN A 8 -7.28 5.69 11.68
CA ASN A 8 -7.14 4.29 12.11
C ASN A 8 -6.43 3.37 11.08
N HIS A 9 -5.73 3.90 10.08
CA HIS A 9 -5.05 3.08 9.06
C HIS A 9 -4.11 2.00 9.61
N THR A 10 -3.39 2.27 10.69
CA THR A 10 -2.50 1.28 11.35
C THR A 10 -3.12 0.69 12.63
N ARG A 11 -4.43 0.82 12.84
CA ARG A 11 -5.12 0.41 14.08
C ARG A 11 -5.93 -0.85 13.79
N GLY A 12 -5.31 -2.01 14.03
CA GLY A 12 -5.91 -3.34 13.87
C GLY A 12 -5.02 -4.42 14.47
N ASP A 13 -5.49 -5.67 14.49
CA ASP A 13 -4.69 -6.90 14.64
C ASP A 13 -3.75 -7.01 15.87
N GLY A 14 -4.10 -6.38 16.99
CA GLY A 14 -3.28 -6.44 18.20
C GLY A 14 -1.95 -5.68 18.11
N ILE A 15 -1.79 -4.80 17.11
CA ILE A 15 -0.56 -4.03 16.89
C ILE A 15 -0.30 -3.09 18.08
N SER A 16 0.90 -3.20 18.67
CA SER A 16 1.30 -2.36 19.80
C SER A 16 1.41 -0.88 19.41
N ARG A 17 1.27 0.04 20.37
CA ARG A 17 1.47 1.48 20.10
C ARG A 17 2.87 1.77 19.57
N THR A 18 3.88 1.08 20.11
CA THR A 18 5.28 1.23 19.69
C THR A 18 5.48 0.84 18.24
N ASP A 19 4.91 -0.29 17.82
CA ASP A 19 5.00 -0.73 16.43
C ASP A 19 4.31 0.28 15.53
N ARG A 20 3.11 0.76 15.88
CA ARG A 20 2.42 1.80 15.11
C ARG A 20 3.28 3.06 14.89
N TYR A 21 4.00 3.52 15.90
CA TYR A 21 4.90 4.67 15.74
C TYR A 21 6.08 4.36 14.81
N LYS A 22 6.67 3.16 14.91
CA LYS A 22 7.72 2.74 13.97
C LYS A 22 7.21 2.66 12.53
N LEU A 23 6.02 2.09 12.32
CA LEU A 23 5.42 1.95 11.00
C LEU A 23 5.11 3.32 10.38
N LEU A 24 4.51 4.22 11.15
CA LEU A 24 4.22 5.59 10.69
C LEU A 24 5.48 6.45 10.51
N GLY A 25 6.49 6.26 11.35
CA GLY A 25 7.75 7.02 11.26
C GLY A 25 8.56 6.71 10.01
N ASN A 26 8.42 5.49 9.46
CA ASN A 26 9.12 5.03 8.27
C ASN A 26 8.25 5.05 7.00
N SER A 27 7.03 5.60 7.07
CA SER A 27 6.15 5.67 5.91
C SER A 27 6.28 6.99 5.16
N PHE A 28 5.85 6.99 3.90
CA PHE A 28 5.78 8.21 3.12
C PHE A 28 4.63 9.11 3.58
N GLN A 29 4.83 10.42 3.46
CA GLN A 29 3.77 11.41 3.58
C GLN A 29 2.88 11.30 2.32
N VAL A 30 1.61 10.93 2.51
CA VAL A 30 0.69 10.56 1.41
C VAL A 30 0.47 11.70 0.43
N ASP A 31 0.25 12.93 0.93
CA ASP A 31 -0.08 14.08 0.07
C ASP A 31 1.09 14.46 -0.85
N THR A 32 2.33 14.33 -0.37
CA THR A 32 3.56 14.63 -1.10
C THR A 32 3.76 13.62 -2.21
N VAL A 33 3.63 12.32 -1.93
CA VAL A 33 3.74 11.29 -2.97
C VAL A 33 2.59 11.40 -3.97
N ALA A 34 1.37 11.68 -3.52
CA ALA A 34 0.21 11.88 -4.39
C ALA A 34 0.41 13.06 -5.34
N TYR A 35 1.03 14.15 -4.88
CA TYR A 35 1.37 15.28 -5.75
C TYR A 35 2.33 14.89 -6.86
N HIS A 36 3.42 14.17 -6.55
CA HIS A 36 4.39 13.74 -7.56
C HIS A 36 3.78 12.74 -8.56
N LEU A 37 2.90 11.85 -8.09
CA LEU A 37 2.21 10.88 -8.95
C LEU A 37 1.04 11.48 -9.74
N SER A 38 0.60 12.71 -9.42
CA SER A 38 -0.55 13.34 -10.05
C SER A 38 -0.40 13.54 -11.56
N VAL A 39 0.84 13.67 -12.06
CA VAL A 39 1.14 13.77 -13.51
C VAL A 39 0.70 12.53 -14.30
N LEU A 40 0.62 11.37 -13.63
CA LEU A 40 0.13 10.13 -14.25
C LEU A 40 -1.37 10.22 -14.60
N LYS A 41 -2.09 11.20 -14.06
CA LYS A 41 -3.51 11.44 -14.36
C LYS A 41 -3.77 11.76 -15.81
N GLU A 42 -2.90 12.57 -16.41
CA GLU A 42 -3.04 12.98 -17.81
C GLU A 42 -2.62 11.86 -18.76
N LEU A 43 -1.69 11.01 -18.32
CA LEU A 43 -1.20 9.85 -19.09
C LEU A 43 -2.13 8.64 -19.01
N PHE A 44 -2.87 8.50 -17.92
CA PHE A 44 -3.81 7.41 -17.68
C PHE A 44 -5.17 7.95 -17.20
N PRO A 45 -5.91 8.67 -18.07
CA PRO A 45 -7.12 9.41 -17.69
C PRO A 45 -8.23 8.52 -17.11
N ASP A 46 -8.36 7.28 -17.58
CA ASP A 46 -9.35 6.31 -17.07
C ASP A 46 -8.97 5.71 -15.70
N ARG A 47 -7.77 6.01 -15.19
CA ARG A 47 -7.21 5.34 -14.02
C ARG A 47 -7.18 6.18 -12.77
N LEU A 48 -7.64 7.44 -12.74
CA LEU A 48 -7.50 8.27 -11.53
C LEU A 48 -8.65 8.28 -10.51
N GLY A 49 -9.64 7.40 -10.69
CA GLY A 49 -10.49 6.88 -9.60
C GLY A 49 -9.94 5.56 -9.00
N ILE A 50 -8.60 5.44 -8.95
CA ILE A 50 -7.75 4.27 -9.29
C ILE A 50 -8.22 2.92 -8.73
N PRO A 51 -8.97 2.13 -9.53
CA PRO A 51 -8.97 0.69 -9.38
C PRO A 51 -7.59 0.20 -9.80
N LEU A 52 -6.79 -0.21 -8.81
CA LEU A 52 -5.47 -0.75 -9.04
C LEU A 52 -5.62 -2.14 -9.66
N LYS A 53 -5.28 -2.29 -10.94
CA LYS A 53 -5.48 -3.56 -11.67
C LYS A 53 -4.59 -4.69 -11.15
N ASN A 54 -3.32 -4.36 -10.91
CA ASN A 54 -2.30 -5.31 -10.48
C ASN A 54 -1.27 -4.55 -9.65
N VAL A 55 -1.07 -4.99 -8.41
CA VAL A 55 -0.08 -4.44 -7.47
C VAL A 55 0.74 -5.59 -6.91
N VAL A 56 2.05 -5.48 -7.08
CA VAL A 56 3.01 -6.36 -6.42
C VAL A 56 3.66 -5.56 -5.32
N SER A 57 3.35 -5.92 -4.08
CA SER A 57 3.91 -5.33 -2.87
C SER A 57 4.98 -6.27 -2.33
N VAL A 58 6.16 -5.76 -2.03
CA VAL A 58 7.26 -6.53 -1.43
C VAL A 58 7.59 -5.90 -0.10
N GLU A 59 7.30 -6.61 0.99
CA GLU A 59 7.37 -6.05 2.34
C GLU A 59 7.73 -7.13 3.34
N ILE A 60 8.78 -6.89 4.13
CA ILE A 60 9.32 -7.88 5.07
C ILE A 60 8.49 -8.02 6.34
N SER A 61 7.91 -6.93 6.82
CA SER A 61 7.09 -6.93 8.04
C SER A 61 5.72 -7.51 7.75
N GLU A 62 5.39 -8.61 8.43
CA GLU A 62 4.05 -9.20 8.35
C GLU A 62 2.94 -8.23 8.77
N VAL A 63 3.22 -7.37 9.75
CA VAL A 63 2.28 -6.34 10.20
C VAL A 63 2.03 -5.30 9.12
N ASN A 64 3.05 -4.90 8.36
CA ASN A 64 2.86 -3.99 7.24
C ASN A 64 2.03 -4.64 6.13
N ARG A 65 2.31 -5.91 5.82
CA ARG A 65 1.51 -6.68 4.85
C ARG A 65 0.05 -6.77 5.29
N SER A 66 -0.24 -7.03 6.57
CA SER A 66 -1.63 -7.10 7.05
C SER A 66 -2.37 -5.77 6.95
N ILE A 67 -1.68 -4.64 7.18
CA ILE A 67 -2.24 -3.29 6.98
C ILE A 67 -2.57 -3.05 5.50
N VAL A 68 -1.66 -3.40 4.58
CA VAL A 68 -1.87 -3.23 3.13
C VAL A 68 -3.06 -4.08 2.66
N ARG A 69 -3.15 -5.35 3.08
CA ARG A 69 -4.31 -6.21 2.76
C ARG A 69 -5.61 -5.67 3.30
N SER A 70 -5.62 -5.25 4.57
CA SER A 70 -6.80 -4.66 5.20
C SER A 70 -7.27 -3.42 4.43
N TRP A 71 -6.34 -2.56 4.00
CA TRP A 71 -6.66 -1.39 3.19
C TRP A 71 -7.19 -1.77 1.80
N TRP A 72 -6.59 -2.77 1.15
CA TRP A 72 -7.03 -3.27 -0.16
C TRP A 72 -8.49 -3.74 -0.14
N GLU A 73 -8.86 -4.51 0.89
CA GLU A 73 -10.22 -4.99 1.11
C GLU A 73 -11.19 -3.86 1.47
N GLN A 74 -10.80 -2.97 2.41
CA GLN A 74 -11.65 -1.85 2.86
C GLN A 74 -11.94 -0.84 1.76
N THR A 75 -11.01 -0.65 0.82
CA THR A 75 -11.21 0.20 -0.35
C THR A 75 -11.89 -0.52 -1.52
N ASN A 76 -12.26 -1.80 -1.32
CA ASN A 76 -12.98 -2.64 -2.27
C ASN A 76 -12.27 -2.72 -3.65
N GLN A 77 -10.94 -2.77 -3.63
CA GLN A 77 -10.13 -2.93 -4.84
C GLN A 77 -10.49 -4.22 -5.57
N LYS A 78 -10.58 -4.16 -6.90
CA LYS A 78 -11.02 -5.28 -7.75
C LYS A 78 -9.89 -5.94 -8.54
N GLY A 79 -8.69 -5.37 -8.52
CA GLY A 79 -7.53 -5.97 -9.15
C GLY A 79 -6.83 -6.98 -8.24
N ASN A 80 -5.64 -7.38 -8.68
CA ASN A 80 -4.83 -8.37 -7.99
C ASN A 80 -3.80 -7.69 -7.10
N LEU A 81 -3.75 -8.10 -5.83
CA LEU A 81 -2.68 -7.76 -4.90
C LEU A 81 -1.83 -9.02 -4.68
N ILE A 82 -0.55 -8.94 -5.05
CA ILE A 82 0.46 -9.97 -4.75
C ILE A 82 1.39 -9.40 -3.68
N ASP A 83 1.37 -9.99 -2.49
CA ASP A 83 2.26 -9.60 -1.40
C ASP A 83 3.40 -10.62 -1.24
N LEU A 84 4.64 -10.16 -1.43
CA LEU A 84 5.86 -10.95 -1.24
C LEU A 84 6.55 -10.56 0.07
N ALA A 85 7.06 -11.54 0.80
CA ALA A 85 7.71 -11.31 2.09
C ALA A 85 9.19 -10.90 1.96
N ASP A 86 9.82 -11.19 0.83
CA ASP A 86 11.23 -10.90 0.59
C ASP A 86 11.44 -10.52 -0.89
N ILE A 87 12.33 -9.57 -1.15
CA ILE A 87 12.72 -9.19 -2.51
C ILE A 87 13.32 -10.35 -3.28
N GLN A 88 13.91 -11.33 -2.60
CA GLN A 88 14.44 -12.54 -3.22
C GLN A 88 13.35 -13.41 -3.87
N GLN A 89 12.09 -13.24 -3.47
CA GLN A 89 10.95 -13.94 -4.09
C GLN A 89 10.47 -13.27 -5.38
N LEU A 90 10.93 -12.03 -5.64
CA LEU A 90 10.56 -11.29 -6.84
C LEU A 90 11.30 -11.86 -8.06
N THR A 91 10.61 -12.75 -8.76
CA THR A 91 11.05 -13.38 -10.00
C THR A 91 10.12 -13.04 -11.16
N VAL A 92 10.55 -13.27 -12.40
CA VAL A 92 9.69 -13.11 -13.58
C VAL A 92 8.41 -13.95 -13.49
N LEU A 93 8.47 -15.10 -12.80
CA LEU A 93 7.30 -15.95 -12.57
C LEU A 93 6.35 -15.37 -11.53
N SER A 94 6.88 -14.73 -10.48
CA SER A 94 6.07 -14.17 -9.38
C SER A 94 5.16 -13.01 -9.79
N VAL A 95 5.41 -12.41 -10.95
CA VAL A 95 4.65 -11.25 -11.47
C VAL A 95 3.83 -11.56 -12.72
N ARG A 96 3.75 -12.83 -13.14
CA ARG A 96 2.86 -13.24 -14.23
C ARG A 96 1.43 -13.28 -13.71
N LEU A 97 0.59 -12.45 -14.30
CA LEU A 97 -0.83 -12.25 -14.00
C LEU A 97 -1.67 -12.61 -15.22
#